data_AF-A0A9E1KZ70-F1
#
_entry.id   AF-A0A9E1KZ70-F1
#
_cell.length_a   1.000
_cell.length_b   1.000
_cell.length_c   1.000
_cell.angle_alpha   90.00
_cell.angle_beta   90.00
_cell.angle_gamma   90.00
#
_symmetry.space_group_name_H-M   'P 1'
#
loop_
_entity.id
_entity.type
_entity.pdbx_description
1 polymer ?
#
loop_
_entity_poly.entity_id
_entity_poly.type
_entity_poly.pdbx_seq_one_letter_code
_entity_poly.pdbx_strand_id
1 'polypeptide(L)'
;MKKQVFKSIVITIWVAIACFPNVLNAQDTTKQIKRINRTLFEFKQEFLETKENFLKKEQTWKLQQEKFELLIKKLNSESEAARKEAIKLRAQVDKFEEMIENSETKKLGGDVVDIALFLDLLIYKEIGELQFTDTLLLKLINRHDSAISKDLLLFYLARYKHSIGESEFALGYYGNILTDYPESRLISKTIFEMGQIFGETGKDQEQKTLLLQLANQENPDKYGKLAIKKLQSLGVEIPKHQKQDVSMEDFPTESKPEKTENKDELNLDSLDFSFDE
;
A
#
# COMPACT_ATOMS: atom_id res chain seq x y z
N MET A 1 -35.69 25.18 -73.01
CA MET A 1 -34.83 26.39 -73.09
C MET A 1 -33.55 26.21 -73.93
N LYS A 2 -32.79 25.10 -73.85
CA LYS A 2 -31.50 24.94 -74.59
C LYS A 2 -31.60 25.01 -76.13
N LYS A 3 -32.68 24.51 -76.75
CA LYS A 3 -32.87 24.59 -78.23
C LYS A 3 -33.16 26.02 -78.73
N GLN A 4 -33.75 26.89 -77.91
CA GLN A 4 -34.02 28.27 -78.32
C GLN A 4 -32.77 29.15 -78.25
N VAL A 5 -31.90 28.94 -77.25
CA VAL A 5 -30.61 29.65 -77.17
C VAL A 5 -29.71 29.27 -78.36
N PHE A 6 -29.70 27.99 -78.75
CA PHE A 6 -28.92 27.54 -79.91
C PHE A 6 -29.48 28.10 -81.23
N LYS A 7 -30.80 28.12 -81.42
CA LYS A 7 -31.42 28.77 -82.60
C LYS A 7 -31.15 30.28 -82.63
N SER A 8 -31.16 30.95 -81.47
CA SER A 8 -30.87 32.39 -81.37
C SER A 8 -29.43 32.73 -81.75
N ILE A 9 -28.45 31.91 -81.34
CA ILE A 9 -27.04 32.07 -81.71
C ILE A 9 -26.81 31.81 -83.21
N VAL A 10 -27.50 30.82 -83.79
CA VAL A 10 -27.37 30.53 -85.23
C VAL A 10 -27.99 31.65 -86.07
N ILE A 11 -29.09 32.26 -85.61
CA ILE A 11 -29.73 33.40 -86.29
C ILE A 11 -28.86 34.65 -86.19
N THR A 12 -28.23 34.95 -85.04
CA THR A 12 -27.33 36.11 -84.94
C THR A 12 -26.07 35.96 -85.78
N ILE A 13 -25.55 34.74 -85.94
CA ILE A 13 -24.45 34.44 -86.86
C ILE A 13 -24.89 34.63 -88.32
N TRP A 14 -26.09 34.17 -88.69
CA TRP A 14 -26.61 34.34 -90.06
C TRP A 14 -26.90 35.79 -90.42
N VAL A 15 -27.43 36.59 -89.48
CA VAL A 15 -27.68 38.04 -89.68
C VAL A 15 -26.35 38.79 -89.79
N ALA A 16 -25.34 38.43 -89.00
CA ALA A 16 -24.00 39.02 -89.14
C ALA A 16 -23.35 38.68 -90.49
N ILE A 17 -23.60 37.49 -91.06
CA ILE A 17 -23.09 37.10 -92.38
C ILE A 17 -23.88 37.81 -93.51
N ALA A 18 -25.19 38.03 -93.35
CA ALA A 18 -26.03 38.67 -94.36
C ALA A 18 -25.87 40.21 -94.42
N CYS A 19 -25.47 40.86 -93.32
CA CYS A 19 -25.33 42.32 -93.24
C CYS A 19 -23.97 42.88 -93.74
N PHE A 20 -23.04 42.05 -94.21
CA PHE A 20 -21.80 42.51 -94.85
C PHE A 20 -21.70 42.02 -96.30
N PRO A 21 -22.46 42.59 -97.26
CA PRO A 21 -22.27 42.31 -98.66
C PRO A 21 -21.12 43.18 -99.19
N ASN A 22 -19.88 42.78 -98.91
CA ASN A 22 -18.71 43.31 -99.60
C ASN A 22 -17.71 42.19 -99.87
N VAL A 23 -17.99 41.43 -100.92
CA VAL A 23 -17.04 40.51 -101.58
C VAL A 23 -16.15 41.35 -102.50
N LEU A 24 -15.21 42.09 -101.91
CA LEU A 24 -14.08 42.74 -102.58
C LEU A 24 -12.90 42.83 -101.60
N ASN A 25 -12.36 41.67 -101.17
CA ASN A 25 -10.94 41.48 -100.83
C ASN A 25 -10.69 40.02 -100.41
N ALA A 26 -10.47 39.13 -101.38
CA ALA A 26 -10.04 37.76 -101.11
C ALA A 26 -8.71 37.69 -100.32
N GLN A 27 -7.94 38.78 -100.32
CA GLN A 27 -6.65 38.90 -99.63
C GLN A 27 -6.76 39.27 -98.14
N ASP A 28 -7.83 39.97 -97.71
CA ASP A 28 -8.06 40.27 -96.29
C ASP A 28 -8.77 39.12 -95.57
N THR A 29 -9.71 38.45 -96.24
CA THR A 29 -10.39 37.27 -95.67
C THR A 29 -9.41 36.11 -95.48
N THR A 30 -8.49 35.87 -96.41
CA THR A 30 -7.42 34.87 -96.25
C THR A 30 -6.45 35.23 -95.12
N LYS A 31 -6.10 36.52 -94.94
CA LYS A 31 -5.27 36.97 -93.80
C LYS A 31 -6.00 36.78 -92.46
N GLN A 32 -7.29 37.11 -92.39
CA GLN A 32 -8.11 36.90 -91.19
C GLN A 32 -8.26 35.40 -90.87
N ILE A 33 -8.55 34.56 -91.87
CA ILE A 33 -8.63 33.09 -91.71
C ILE A 33 -7.29 32.54 -91.21
N LYS A 34 -6.16 33.02 -91.73
CA LYS A 34 -4.83 32.59 -91.28
C LYS A 34 -4.55 33.01 -89.82
N ARG A 35 -4.98 34.21 -89.40
CA ARG A 35 -4.89 34.65 -88.00
C ARG A 35 -5.77 33.80 -87.09
N ILE A 36 -7.01 33.54 -87.50
CA ILE A 36 -7.97 32.71 -86.74
C ILE A 36 -7.42 31.28 -86.57
N ASN A 37 -6.88 30.69 -87.64
CA ASN A 37 -6.28 29.36 -87.58
C ASN A 37 -5.05 29.32 -86.66
N ARG A 38 -4.26 30.40 -86.66
CA ARG A 38 -3.12 30.54 -85.74
C ARG A 38 -3.57 30.66 -84.30
N THR A 39 -4.54 31.53 -83.98
CA THR A 39 -5.07 31.66 -82.62
C THR A 39 -5.77 30.39 -82.14
N LEU A 40 -6.44 29.68 -83.03
CA LEU A 40 -7.06 28.39 -82.73
C LEU A 40 -6.01 27.31 -82.44
N PHE A 41 -4.89 27.34 -83.16
CA PHE A 41 -3.76 26.45 -82.93
C PHE A 41 -3.07 26.74 -81.59
N GLU A 42 -2.79 28.02 -81.30
CA GLU A 42 -2.22 28.49 -80.03
C GLU A 42 -3.14 28.11 -78.85
N PHE A 43 -4.44 28.38 -78.95
CA PHE A 43 -5.42 27.97 -77.93
C PHE A 43 -5.48 26.45 -77.74
N LYS A 44 -5.39 25.68 -78.83
CA LYS A 44 -5.36 24.21 -78.76
C LYS A 44 -4.12 23.71 -78.02
N GLN A 45 -2.95 24.35 -78.21
CA GLN A 45 -1.75 24.01 -77.45
C GLN A 45 -1.89 24.37 -75.97
N GLU A 46 -2.33 25.60 -75.65
CA GLU A 46 -2.54 26.02 -74.25
C GLU A 46 -3.56 25.13 -73.53
N PHE A 47 -4.62 24.71 -74.22
CA PHE A 47 -5.61 23.79 -73.67
C PHE A 47 -4.99 22.40 -73.40
N LEU A 48 -4.14 21.90 -74.30
CA LEU A 48 -3.43 20.63 -74.11
C LEU A 48 -2.45 20.71 -72.94
N GLU A 49 -1.67 21.78 -72.84
CA GLU A 49 -0.75 22.01 -71.71
C GLU A 49 -1.49 22.13 -70.38
N THR A 50 -2.60 22.87 -70.36
CA THR A 50 -3.46 23.01 -69.17
C THR A 50 -4.06 21.67 -68.76
N LYS A 51 -4.52 20.88 -69.73
CA LYS A 51 -5.05 19.53 -69.50
C LYS A 51 -3.98 18.59 -68.94
N GLU A 52 -2.76 18.63 -69.49
CA GLU A 52 -1.64 17.83 -69.01
C GLU A 52 -1.23 18.22 -67.59
N ASN A 53 -1.17 19.52 -67.30
CA ASN A 53 -0.87 20.03 -65.96
C ASN A 53 -1.95 19.65 -64.95
N PHE A 54 -3.23 19.68 -65.35
CA PHE A 54 -4.34 19.22 -64.51
C PHE A 54 -4.23 17.72 -64.19
N LEU A 55 -3.96 16.88 -65.20
CA LEU A 55 -3.78 15.44 -65.02
C LEU A 55 -2.58 15.11 -64.12
N LYS A 56 -1.45 15.80 -64.30
CA LYS A 56 -0.27 15.66 -63.42
C LYS A 56 -0.63 16.02 -61.98
N LYS A 57 -1.34 17.14 -61.77
CA LYS A 57 -1.77 17.58 -60.43
C LYS A 57 -2.74 16.58 -59.79
N GLU A 58 -3.69 16.04 -60.55
CA GLU A 58 -4.62 15.02 -60.10
C GLU A 58 -3.88 13.72 -59.69
N GLN A 59 -2.92 13.27 -60.49
CA GLN A 59 -2.08 12.12 -60.16
C GLN A 59 -1.25 12.36 -58.89
N THR A 60 -0.64 13.55 -58.74
CA THR A 60 0.11 13.88 -57.52
C THR A 60 -0.78 13.93 -56.28
N TRP A 61 -2.01 14.43 -56.41
CA TRP A 61 -2.97 14.49 -55.31
C TRP A 61 -3.43 13.09 -54.90
N LYS A 62 -3.72 12.20 -55.87
CA LYS A 62 -4.01 10.79 -55.62
C LYS A 62 -2.86 10.08 -54.91
N LEU A 63 -1.63 10.27 -55.37
CA LEU A 63 -0.44 9.69 -54.74
C LEU A 63 -0.23 10.22 -53.30
N GLN A 64 -0.48 11.50 -53.07
CA GLN A 64 -0.43 12.08 -51.73
C GLN A 64 -1.52 11.52 -50.81
N GLN A 65 -2.73 11.33 -51.35
CA GLN A 65 -3.85 10.74 -50.60
C GLN A 65 -3.54 9.29 -50.22
N GLU A 66 -3.01 8.47 -51.13
CA GLU A 66 -2.60 7.10 -50.83
C GLU A 66 -1.50 7.06 -49.75
N LYS A 67 -0.51 7.95 -49.83
CA LYS A 67 0.55 8.08 -48.80
C LYS A 67 -0.04 8.47 -47.44
N PHE A 68 -1.00 9.39 -47.43
CA PHE A 68 -1.66 9.85 -46.21
C PHE A 68 -2.51 8.73 -45.58
N GLU A 69 -3.26 7.97 -46.39
CA GLU A 69 -4.01 6.81 -45.92
C GLU A 69 -3.10 5.73 -45.34
N LEU A 70 -1.94 5.49 -45.96
CA LEU A 70 -0.94 4.54 -45.45
C LEU A 70 -0.34 5.01 -44.11
N LEU A 71 -0.07 6.31 -43.96
CA LEU A 71 0.37 6.89 -42.69
C LEU A 71 -0.68 6.77 -41.60
N ILE A 72 -1.96 7.03 -41.92
CA ILE A 72 -3.07 6.86 -40.96
C ILE A 72 -3.17 5.39 -40.51
N LYS A 73 -3.09 4.44 -41.46
CA LYS A 73 -3.13 3.00 -41.12
C LYS A 73 -1.96 2.62 -40.21
N LYS A 74 -0.75 3.06 -40.54
CA LYS A 74 0.44 2.80 -39.72
C LYS A 74 0.30 3.42 -38.32
N LEU A 75 -0.09 4.69 -38.23
CA LEU A 75 -0.31 5.39 -36.97
C LEU A 75 -1.35 4.70 -36.09
N ASN A 76 -2.46 4.25 -36.68
CA ASN A 76 -3.49 3.50 -35.95
C ASN A 76 -2.95 2.17 -35.43
N SER A 77 -2.20 1.42 -36.24
CA SER A 77 -1.62 0.14 -35.80
C SER A 77 -0.60 0.31 -34.67
N GLU A 78 0.26 1.33 -34.74
CA GLU A 78 1.23 1.66 -33.69
C GLU A 78 0.52 2.17 -32.43
N SER A 79 -0.54 2.96 -32.57
CA SER A 79 -1.37 3.42 -31.44
C SER A 79 -2.07 2.26 -30.74
N GLU A 80 -2.60 1.29 -31.48
CA GLU A 80 -3.19 0.07 -30.92
C GLU A 80 -2.16 -0.80 -30.19
N ALA A 81 -0.95 -0.95 -30.76
CA ALA A 81 0.15 -1.66 -30.11
C ALA A 81 0.54 -0.99 -28.78
N ALA A 82 0.72 0.33 -28.79
CA ALA A 82 1.02 1.11 -27.59
C ALA A 82 -0.09 1.01 -26.53
N ARG A 83 -1.37 1.02 -26.94
CA ARG A 83 -2.51 0.81 -26.03
C ARG A 83 -2.48 -0.58 -25.38
N LYS A 84 -2.17 -1.63 -26.14
CA LYS A 84 -2.05 -3.00 -25.61
C LYS A 84 -0.91 -3.11 -24.60
N GLU A 85 0.23 -2.49 -24.86
CA GLU A 85 1.35 -2.44 -23.91
C GLU A 85 1.00 -1.65 -22.65
N ALA A 86 0.32 -0.51 -22.78
CA ALA A 86 -0.13 0.27 -21.63
C ALA A 86 -1.10 -0.52 -20.73
N ILE A 87 -2.03 -1.29 -21.32
CA ILE A 87 -2.93 -2.17 -20.56
C ILE A 87 -2.13 -3.27 -19.84
N LYS A 88 -1.16 -3.89 -20.53
CA LYS A 88 -0.31 -4.93 -19.93
C LYS A 88 0.51 -4.40 -18.75
N LEU A 89 1.13 -3.23 -18.90
CA LEU A 89 1.89 -2.57 -17.83
C LEU A 89 0.98 -2.22 -16.66
N ARG A 90 -0.23 -1.72 -16.93
CA ARG A 90 -1.19 -1.41 -15.86
C ARG A 90 -1.59 -2.64 -15.05
N ALA A 91 -1.88 -3.77 -15.72
CA ALA A 91 -2.15 -5.02 -15.04
C ALA A 91 -0.96 -5.54 -14.21
N GLN A 92 0.27 -5.27 -14.65
CA GLN A 92 1.46 -5.59 -13.84
C GLN A 92 1.57 -4.69 -12.61
N VAL A 93 1.29 -3.38 -12.75
CA VAL A 93 1.24 -2.44 -11.62
C VAL A 93 0.20 -2.89 -10.60
N ASP A 94 -1.02 -3.21 -11.04
CA ASP A 94 -2.10 -3.68 -10.16
C ASP A 94 -1.67 -4.95 -9.39
N LYS A 95 -0.98 -5.88 -10.07
CA LYS A 95 -0.44 -7.09 -9.43
C LYS A 95 0.68 -6.78 -8.43
N PHE A 96 1.54 -5.80 -8.72
CA PHE A 96 2.57 -5.36 -7.77
C PHE A 96 1.95 -4.65 -6.55
N GLU A 97 0.93 -3.83 -6.75
CA GLU A 97 0.17 -3.20 -5.67
C GLU A 97 -0.49 -4.25 -4.77
N GLU A 98 -1.12 -5.27 -5.36
CA GLU A 98 -1.69 -6.41 -4.62
C GLU A 98 -0.61 -7.20 -3.88
N MET A 99 0.56 -7.46 -4.50
CA MET A 99 1.68 -8.09 -3.81
C MET A 99 2.20 -7.24 -2.64
N ILE A 100 2.27 -5.92 -2.80
CA ILE A 100 2.69 -5.01 -1.72
C ILE A 100 1.66 -5.03 -0.59
N GLU A 101 0.36 -4.95 -0.91
CA GLU A 101 -0.74 -5.00 0.03
C GLU A 101 -0.80 -6.32 0.81
N ASN A 102 -0.51 -7.43 0.13
CA ASN A 102 -0.45 -8.77 0.71
C ASN A 102 0.92 -9.14 1.30
N SER A 103 1.96 -8.33 1.11
CA SER A 103 3.29 -8.57 1.66
C SER A 103 3.43 -8.04 3.09
N GLU A 104 4.21 -8.74 3.92
CA GLU A 104 4.56 -8.34 5.30
C GLU A 104 5.31 -6.99 5.39
N THR A 105 5.61 -6.34 4.26
CA THR A 105 6.40 -5.10 4.20
C THR A 105 5.68 -3.88 4.80
N LYS A 106 4.33 -3.85 4.78
CA LYS A 106 3.54 -2.81 5.45
C LYS A 106 3.57 -2.95 6.98
N LYS A 107 3.50 -4.19 7.47
CA LYS A 107 3.69 -4.53 8.89
C LYS A 107 5.11 -4.24 9.34
N LEU A 108 6.12 -4.64 8.55
CA LEU A 108 7.53 -4.37 8.83
C LEU A 108 7.83 -2.86 8.90
N GLY A 109 7.22 -2.05 8.03
CA GLY A 109 7.31 -0.59 8.12
C GLY A 109 6.62 -0.01 9.37
N GLY A 110 5.46 -0.55 9.75
CA GLY A 110 4.76 -0.20 10.99
C GLY A 110 5.56 -0.54 12.25
N ASP A 111 6.13 -1.73 12.29
CA ASP A 111 6.94 -2.25 13.39
C ASP A 111 8.24 -1.42 13.56
N VAL A 112 8.91 -1.06 12.45
CA VAL A 112 10.10 -0.19 12.49
C VAL A 112 9.77 1.20 13.02
N VAL A 113 8.62 1.78 12.62
CA VAL A 113 8.17 3.07 13.16
C VAL A 113 7.88 2.97 14.65
N ASP A 114 7.30 1.87 15.12
CA ASP A 114 6.97 1.69 16.53
C ASP A 114 8.20 1.49 17.39
N ILE A 115 9.17 0.73 16.90
CA ILE A 115 10.47 0.56 17.53
C ILE A 115 11.21 1.91 17.59
N ALA A 116 11.20 2.70 16.51
CA ALA A 116 11.82 4.02 16.50
C ALA A 116 11.19 4.96 17.53
N LEU A 117 9.86 5.03 17.58
CA LEU A 117 9.14 5.83 18.57
C LEU A 117 9.40 5.35 20.01
N PHE A 118 9.51 4.05 20.22
CA PHE A 118 9.84 3.50 21.54
C PHE A 118 11.29 3.78 21.94
N LEU A 119 12.23 3.78 20.99
CA LEU A 119 13.61 4.20 21.24
C LEU A 119 13.70 5.68 21.60
N ASP A 120 12.99 6.55 20.87
CA ASP A 120 12.91 7.98 21.18
C ASP A 120 12.38 8.20 22.60
N LEU A 121 11.34 7.47 23.01
CA LEU A 121 10.83 7.48 24.38
C LEU A 121 11.92 7.16 25.42
N LEU A 122 12.70 6.10 25.19
CA LEU A 122 13.77 5.70 26.09
C LEU A 122 14.86 6.77 26.17
N ILE A 123 15.23 7.37 25.04
CA ILE A 123 16.22 8.45 24.97
C ILE A 123 15.71 9.67 25.75
N TYR A 124 14.49 10.14 25.47
CA TYR A 124 13.88 11.28 26.17
C TYR A 124 13.87 11.09 27.68
N LYS A 125 13.58 9.87 28.14
CA LYS A 125 13.63 9.52 29.55
C LYS A 125 15.05 9.63 30.12
N GLU A 126 16.08 9.12 29.42
CA GLU A 126 17.46 9.17 29.90
C GLU A 126 18.04 10.59 29.92
N ILE A 127 17.65 11.45 28.96
CA ILE A 127 18.08 12.85 28.93
C ILE A 127 17.23 13.77 29.83
N GLY A 128 16.16 13.25 30.44
CA GLY A 128 15.28 14.00 31.34
C GLY A 128 14.29 14.95 30.63
N GLU A 129 14.16 14.87 29.30
CA GLU A 129 13.22 15.68 28.53
C GLU A 129 11.82 15.03 28.54
N LEU A 130 11.11 15.22 29.66
CA LEU A 130 9.80 14.60 29.91
C LEU A 130 8.62 15.23 29.16
N GLN A 131 8.85 16.34 28.45
CA GLN A 131 7.81 17.14 27.80
C GLN A 131 7.11 16.43 26.62
N PHE A 132 7.77 15.45 25.98
CA PHE A 132 7.22 14.73 24.82
C PHE A 132 6.75 13.31 25.15
N THR A 133 7.05 12.81 26.35
CA THR A 133 6.84 11.41 26.75
C THR A 133 5.38 10.99 26.71
N ASP A 134 4.45 11.82 27.21
CA ASP A 134 3.01 11.52 27.23
C ASP A 134 2.48 11.38 25.79
N THR A 135 2.82 12.33 24.93
CA THR A 135 2.39 12.36 23.52
C THR A 135 2.90 11.13 22.76
N LEU A 136 4.17 10.74 22.95
CA LEU A 136 4.73 9.55 22.29
C LEU A 136 4.04 8.27 22.80
N LEU A 137 3.81 8.13 24.10
CA LEU A 137 3.14 6.96 24.67
C LEU A 137 1.71 6.83 24.19
N LEU A 138 0.93 7.91 24.23
CA LEU A 138 -0.45 7.90 23.74
C LEU A 138 -0.51 7.59 22.24
N LYS A 139 0.44 8.09 21.45
CA LYS A 139 0.55 7.77 20.03
C LYS A 139 0.82 6.27 19.81
N LEU A 140 1.70 5.66 20.59
CA LEU A 140 2.00 4.22 20.51
C LEU A 140 0.81 3.36 20.99
N ILE A 141 0.17 3.72 22.10
CA ILE A 141 -0.96 2.98 22.68
C ILE A 141 -2.16 2.94 21.74
N ASN A 142 -2.42 4.04 21.03
CA ASN A 142 -3.56 4.15 20.12
C ASN A 142 -3.36 3.43 18.78
N ARG A 143 -2.21 2.81 18.54
CA ARG A 143 -1.97 2.00 17.33
C ARG A 143 -2.52 0.60 17.55
N HIS A 144 -3.40 0.16 16.64
CA HIS A 144 -4.07 -1.13 16.74
C HIS A 144 -3.10 -2.31 16.59
N ASP A 145 -2.16 -2.22 15.64
CA ASP A 145 -1.18 -3.26 15.33
C ASP A 145 0.24 -2.78 15.69
N SER A 146 0.50 -2.56 16.97
CA SER A 146 1.84 -2.15 17.41
C SER A 146 2.74 -3.35 17.69
N ALA A 147 4.01 -3.23 17.26
CA ALA A 147 5.06 -4.17 17.64
C ALA A 147 5.37 -4.16 19.14
N ILE A 148 5.04 -3.06 19.83
CA ILE A 148 5.28 -2.90 21.26
C ILE A 148 4.07 -3.38 22.03
N SER A 149 4.29 -4.25 23.01
CA SER A 149 3.21 -4.81 23.80
C SER A 149 2.50 -3.73 24.64
N LYS A 150 1.17 -3.77 24.67
CA LYS A 150 0.37 -2.73 25.32
C LYS A 150 0.59 -2.66 26.83
N ASP A 151 0.82 -3.80 27.48
CA ASP A 151 1.22 -3.88 28.89
C ASP A 151 2.52 -3.11 29.17
N LEU A 152 3.50 -3.20 28.28
CA LEU A 152 4.75 -2.45 28.38
C LEU A 152 4.50 -0.94 28.20
N LEU A 153 3.72 -0.55 27.20
CA LEU A 153 3.38 0.87 26.99
C LEU A 153 2.63 1.46 28.19
N LEU A 154 1.65 0.73 28.74
CA LEU A 154 0.94 1.11 29.97
C LEU A 154 1.89 1.21 31.16
N PHE A 155 2.85 0.30 31.27
CA PHE A 155 3.84 0.32 32.35
C PHE A 155 4.69 1.61 32.30
N TYR A 156 5.13 2.00 31.10
CA TYR A 156 5.90 3.24 30.91
C TYR A 156 5.05 4.49 31.12
N LEU A 157 3.76 4.47 30.72
CA LEU A 157 2.82 5.54 30.98
C LEU A 157 2.57 5.74 32.47
N ALA A 158 2.33 4.66 33.21
CA ALA A 158 2.18 4.71 34.65
C ALA A 158 3.43 5.31 35.32
N ARG A 159 4.63 4.86 34.92
CA ARG A 159 5.89 5.37 35.46
C ARG A 159 6.10 6.85 35.13
N TYR A 160 5.75 7.28 33.93
CA TYR A 160 5.81 8.68 33.54
C TYR A 160 4.87 9.53 34.41
N LYS A 161 3.60 9.11 34.54
CA LYS A 161 2.61 9.81 35.37
C LYS A 161 3.07 9.92 36.81
N HIS A 162 3.63 8.86 37.39
CA HIS A 162 4.23 8.91 38.72
C HIS A 162 5.39 9.91 38.78
N SER A 163 6.28 9.94 37.79
CA SER A 163 7.44 10.85 37.77
C SER A 163 7.06 12.34 37.73
N ILE A 164 5.89 12.68 37.18
CA ILE A 164 5.36 14.06 37.18
C ILE A 164 4.46 14.36 38.39
N GLY A 165 4.40 13.45 39.36
CA GLY A 165 3.62 13.59 40.60
C GLY A 165 2.17 13.11 40.50
N GLU A 166 1.72 12.63 39.34
CA GLU A 166 0.38 12.12 39.10
C GLU A 166 0.23 10.66 39.57
N SER A 167 0.43 10.44 40.87
CA SER A 167 0.46 9.10 41.48
C SER A 167 -0.85 8.32 41.34
N GLU A 168 -2.01 8.99 41.36
CA GLU A 168 -3.31 8.34 41.19
C GLU A 168 -3.50 7.79 39.77
N PHE A 169 -3.14 8.58 38.75
CA PHE A 169 -3.17 8.13 37.36
C PHE A 169 -2.19 6.97 37.15
N ALA A 170 -0.98 7.06 37.75
CA ALA A 170 -0.02 5.97 37.70
C ALA A 170 -0.58 4.66 38.25
N LEU A 171 -1.21 4.70 39.42
CA LEU A 171 -1.86 3.54 40.03
C LEU A 171 -3.01 3.00 39.17
N GLY A 172 -3.79 3.88 38.54
CA GLY A 172 -4.84 3.48 37.60
C GLY A 172 -4.29 2.69 36.40
N TYR A 173 -3.25 3.20 35.75
CA TYR A 173 -2.60 2.50 34.63
C TYR A 173 -1.94 1.19 35.06
N TYR A 174 -1.30 1.14 36.22
CA TYR A 174 -0.79 -0.12 36.77
C TYR A 174 -1.91 -1.11 37.08
N GLY A 175 -3.04 -0.64 37.60
CA GLY A 175 -4.24 -1.45 37.80
C GLY A 175 -4.70 -2.12 36.50
N ASN A 176 -4.75 -1.36 35.40
CA ASN A 176 -5.11 -1.90 34.09
C ASN A 176 -4.16 -3.02 33.62
N ILE A 177 -2.87 -2.94 33.96
CA ILE A 177 -1.92 -4.02 33.64
C ILE A 177 -2.29 -5.29 34.41
N LEU A 178 -2.63 -5.16 35.69
CA LEU A 178 -2.99 -6.32 36.52
C LEU A 178 -4.33 -6.95 36.09
N THR A 179 -5.28 -6.15 35.61
CA THR A 179 -6.59 -6.64 35.18
C THR A 179 -6.60 -7.18 33.75
N ASP A 180 -6.00 -6.44 32.83
CA ASP A 180 -6.15 -6.70 31.39
C ASP A 180 -5.03 -7.58 30.85
N TYR A 181 -3.88 -7.64 31.56
CA TYR A 181 -2.69 -8.40 31.16
C TYR A 181 -2.11 -9.25 32.30
N PRO A 182 -2.92 -10.13 32.95
CA PRO A 182 -2.51 -10.89 34.13
C PRO A 182 -1.32 -11.85 33.89
N GLU A 183 -1.09 -12.26 32.64
CA GLU A 183 0.04 -13.12 32.25
C GLU A 183 1.30 -12.32 31.85
N SER A 184 1.27 -10.98 32.00
CA SER A 184 2.41 -10.14 31.65
C SER A 184 3.64 -10.48 32.49
N ARG A 185 4.81 -10.48 31.85
CA ARG A 185 6.10 -10.58 32.55
C ARG A 185 6.37 -9.37 33.46
N LEU A 186 5.57 -8.31 33.35
CA LEU A 186 5.69 -7.09 34.13
C LEU A 186 4.86 -7.11 35.42
N ILE A 187 4.07 -8.16 35.70
CA ILE A 187 3.18 -8.19 36.87
C ILE A 187 3.94 -7.96 38.18
N SER A 188 4.99 -8.74 38.46
CA SER A 188 5.76 -8.58 39.70
C SER A 188 6.40 -7.19 39.82
N LYS A 189 6.87 -6.64 38.70
CA LYS A 189 7.42 -5.28 38.63
C LYS A 189 6.35 -4.23 38.93
N THR A 190 5.18 -4.39 38.32
CA THR A 190 4.04 -3.49 38.45
C THR A 190 3.56 -3.44 39.90
N ILE A 191 3.35 -4.60 40.53
CA ILE A 191 2.97 -4.70 41.94
C ILE A 191 4.02 -4.02 42.84
N PHE A 192 5.31 -4.21 42.55
CA PHE A 192 6.38 -3.59 43.33
C PHE A 192 6.38 -2.06 43.21
N GLU A 193 6.25 -1.52 41.99
CA GLU A 193 6.20 -0.06 41.73
C GLU A 193 4.94 0.57 42.36
N MET A 194 3.77 -0.07 42.24
CA MET A 194 2.56 0.34 42.97
C MET A 194 2.80 0.38 44.48
N GLY A 195 3.47 -0.64 45.03
CA GLY A 195 3.86 -0.68 46.44
C GLY A 195 4.82 0.46 46.84
N GLN A 196 5.72 0.91 45.95
CA GLN A 196 6.54 2.10 46.22
C GLN A 196 5.66 3.35 46.28
N ILE A 197 4.77 3.56 45.30
CA ILE A 197 3.84 4.71 45.26
C ILE A 197 2.98 4.76 46.52
N PHE A 198 2.45 3.62 46.97
CA PHE A 198 1.65 3.58 48.20
C PHE A 198 2.46 4.00 49.44
N GLY A 199 3.73 3.59 49.55
CA GLY A 199 4.58 4.06 50.64
C GLY A 199 4.91 5.55 50.57
N GLU A 200 5.16 6.08 49.36
CA GLU A 200 5.42 7.51 49.16
C GLU A 200 4.20 8.37 49.50
N THR A 201 3.00 7.83 49.29
CA THR A 201 1.71 8.50 49.57
C THR A 201 1.17 8.23 50.99
N GLY A 202 1.94 7.55 51.85
CA GLY A 202 1.57 7.26 53.25
C GLY A 202 0.50 6.18 53.43
N LYS A 203 0.21 5.40 52.37
CA LYS A 203 -0.71 4.27 52.36
C LYS A 203 0.03 2.98 52.73
N ASP A 204 0.51 2.94 53.97
CA ASP A 204 1.42 1.91 54.45
C ASP A 204 0.80 0.50 54.43
N GLN A 205 -0.52 0.39 54.63
CA GLN A 205 -1.20 -0.89 54.66
C GLN A 205 -1.30 -1.51 53.27
N GLU A 206 -1.63 -0.71 52.26
CA GLU A 206 -1.67 -1.10 50.85
C GLU A 206 -0.27 -1.46 50.36
N GLN A 207 0.74 -0.66 50.71
CA GLN A 207 2.14 -1.00 50.44
C GLN A 207 2.50 -2.37 51.01
N LYS A 208 2.25 -2.60 52.30
CA LYS A 208 2.58 -3.89 52.95
C LYS A 208 1.88 -5.06 52.27
N THR A 209 0.60 -4.90 51.93
CA THR A 209 -0.20 -5.94 51.29
C THR A 209 0.40 -6.37 49.94
N LEU A 210 0.73 -5.40 49.07
CA LEU A 210 1.34 -5.69 47.76
C LEU A 210 2.74 -6.29 47.88
N LEU A 211 3.55 -5.81 48.81
CA LEU A 211 4.89 -6.36 49.02
C LEU A 211 4.85 -7.78 49.58
N LEU A 212 3.90 -8.09 50.48
CA LEU A 212 3.69 -9.44 51.01
C LEU A 212 3.23 -10.40 49.91
N GLN A 213 2.38 -9.96 49.01
CA GLN A 213 1.97 -10.76 47.84
C GLN A 213 3.19 -11.22 47.01
N LEU A 214 4.16 -10.33 46.80
CA LEU A 214 5.40 -10.68 46.09
C LEU A 214 6.35 -11.53 46.94
N ALA A 215 6.41 -11.30 48.24
CA ALA A 215 7.29 -12.04 49.15
C ALA A 215 6.83 -13.48 49.40
N ASN A 216 5.52 -13.74 49.32
CA ASN A 216 4.92 -15.05 49.56
C ASN A 216 4.99 -15.99 48.35
N GLN A 217 5.63 -15.60 47.25
CA GLN A 217 5.88 -16.51 46.12
C GLN A 217 6.88 -17.60 46.54
N GLU A 218 6.61 -18.85 46.16
CA GLU A 218 7.48 -19.99 46.51
C GLU A 218 8.90 -19.81 45.96
N ASN A 219 9.01 -19.25 44.75
CA ASN A 219 10.26 -18.86 44.11
C ASN A 219 10.24 -17.35 43.80
N PRO A 220 10.68 -16.49 44.76
CA PRO A 220 10.65 -15.05 44.57
C PRO A 220 11.55 -14.60 43.42
N ASP A 221 10.96 -13.91 42.46
CA ASP A 221 11.70 -13.29 41.36
C ASP A 221 12.52 -12.08 41.83
N LYS A 222 13.07 -11.30 40.89
CA LYS A 222 13.82 -10.08 41.22
C LYS A 222 13.00 -9.13 42.12
N TYR A 223 11.70 -8.99 41.86
CA TYR A 223 10.83 -8.07 42.57
C TYR A 223 10.33 -8.64 43.89
N GLY A 224 10.12 -9.95 43.99
CA GLY A 224 9.88 -10.64 45.26
C GLY A 224 11.05 -10.45 46.24
N LYS A 225 12.30 -10.57 45.76
CA LYS A 225 13.50 -10.29 46.59
C LYS A 225 13.59 -8.83 47.03
N LEU A 226 13.26 -7.89 46.14
CA LEU A 226 13.21 -6.47 46.49
C LEU A 226 12.09 -6.17 47.50
N ALA A 227 10.94 -6.82 47.36
CA ALA A 227 9.82 -6.68 48.29
C ALA A 227 10.16 -7.19 49.69
N ILE A 228 10.82 -8.35 49.81
CA ILE A 228 11.35 -8.89 51.07
C ILE A 228 12.27 -7.87 51.75
N LYS A 229 13.24 -7.30 51.01
CA LYS A 229 14.16 -6.31 51.55
C LYS A 229 13.43 -5.05 52.02
N LYS A 230 12.42 -4.59 51.27
CA LYS A 230 11.61 -3.42 51.65
C LYS A 230 10.78 -3.72 52.90
N LEU A 231 10.12 -4.87 52.99
CA LEU A 231 9.35 -5.29 54.18
C LEU A 231 10.22 -5.38 55.43
N GLN A 232 11.43 -5.91 55.32
CA GLN A 232 12.41 -5.93 56.43
C GLN A 232 12.76 -4.51 56.90
N SER A 233 12.97 -3.58 55.97
CA SER A 233 13.22 -2.17 56.32
C SER A 233 12.02 -1.49 57.00
N LEU A 234 10.82 -2.00 56.77
CA LEU A 234 9.57 -1.56 57.40
C LEU A 234 9.27 -2.29 58.72
N GLY A 235 10.15 -3.20 59.18
CA GLY A 235 9.97 -3.98 60.39
C GLY A 235 8.86 -5.03 60.31
N VAL A 236 8.49 -5.47 59.11
CA VAL A 236 7.42 -6.46 58.89
C VAL A 236 8.01 -7.87 58.89
N GLU A 237 7.49 -8.76 59.73
CA GLU A 237 7.84 -10.17 59.73
C GLU A 237 7.31 -10.86 58.46
N ILE A 238 8.18 -11.60 57.79
CA ILE A 238 7.86 -12.29 56.54
C ILE A 238 7.57 -13.76 56.89
N PRO A 239 6.42 -14.32 56.48
CA PRO A 239 6.15 -15.74 56.67
C PRO A 239 7.24 -16.57 55.98
N LYS A 240 7.98 -17.37 56.75
CA LYS A 240 8.92 -18.33 56.16
C LYS A 240 8.10 -19.47 55.56
N HIS A 241 8.20 -19.68 54.26
CA HIS A 241 7.79 -20.95 53.67
C HIS A 241 8.59 -22.06 54.35
N GLN A 242 7.90 -22.93 55.08
CA GLN A 242 8.47 -24.17 55.55
C GLN A 242 8.88 -24.96 54.30
N LYS A 243 10.19 -25.08 54.07
CA LYS A 243 10.69 -26.15 53.23
C LYS A 243 10.14 -27.44 53.84
N GLN A 244 9.20 -28.09 53.18
CA GLN A 244 9.04 -29.51 53.37
C GLN A 244 10.31 -30.13 52.80
N ASP A 245 11.33 -30.23 53.65
CA ASP A 245 12.37 -31.24 53.46
C ASP A 245 11.64 -32.58 53.57
N VAL A 246 11.19 -33.10 52.44
CA VAL A 246 10.93 -34.54 52.33
C VAL A 246 12.31 -35.18 52.35
N SER A 247 12.87 -35.32 53.55
CA SER A 247 13.97 -36.22 53.81
C SER A 247 13.51 -37.60 53.39
N MET A 248 14.19 -38.13 52.38
CA MET A 248 14.04 -39.48 51.87
C MET A 248 14.65 -40.44 52.90
N GLU A 249 14.03 -40.54 54.07
CA GLU A 249 14.32 -41.56 55.09
C GLU A 249 13.00 -42.31 55.34
N ASP A 250 13.10 -43.64 55.37
CA ASP A 250 12.02 -44.63 55.49
C ASP A 250 11.30 -45.05 54.20
N PHE A 251 12.07 -45.62 53.28
CA PHE A 251 11.60 -46.77 52.49
C PHE A 251 11.98 -48.07 53.20
N PRO A 252 11.02 -48.89 53.68
CA PRO A 252 11.31 -50.25 54.09
C PRO A 252 11.70 -51.11 52.88
N THR A 253 12.83 -51.80 53.01
CA THR A 253 13.38 -52.76 52.07
C THR A 253 12.53 -54.03 51.94
N GLU A 254 12.37 -54.45 50.68
CA GLU A 254 12.11 -55.80 50.15
C GLU A 254 11.21 -56.79 50.93
N SER A 255 10.12 -57.19 50.29
CA SER A 255 9.78 -58.61 50.16
C SER A 255 9.41 -58.94 48.70
N LYS A 256 10.03 -60.01 48.20
CA LYS A 256 9.96 -60.51 46.81
C LYS A 256 8.86 -61.60 46.70
N PRO A 257 8.54 -62.10 45.48
CA PRO A 257 7.27 -61.92 44.79
C PRO A 257 6.32 -63.12 44.93
N GLU A 258 5.01 -62.88 44.84
CA GLU A 258 4.03 -63.94 44.60
C GLU A 258 3.59 -63.90 43.12
N LYS A 259 3.95 -64.96 42.40
CA LYS A 259 3.50 -65.22 41.03
C LYS A 259 2.02 -65.60 41.07
N THR A 260 1.20 -64.97 40.23
CA THR A 260 0.11 -65.67 39.55
C THR A 260 -0.05 -65.08 38.15
N GLU A 261 0.09 -65.95 37.16
CA GLU A 261 -0.34 -65.79 35.79
C GLU A 261 -1.81 -65.34 35.73
N ASN A 262 -2.11 -64.34 34.90
CA ASN A 262 -2.98 -64.62 33.77
C ASN A 262 -2.76 -63.64 32.62
N LYS A 263 -2.72 -64.25 31.43
CA LYS A 263 -2.53 -63.63 30.13
C LYS A 263 -3.79 -62.86 29.77
N ASP A 264 -3.62 -61.68 29.18
CA ASP A 264 -4.34 -61.28 27.97
C ASP A 264 -3.51 -60.21 27.26
N GLU A 265 -2.85 -60.65 26.19
CA GLU A 265 -2.20 -59.80 25.20
C GLU A 265 -3.29 -59.10 24.38
N LEU A 266 -3.25 -57.76 24.32
CA LEU A 266 -3.84 -57.03 23.20
C LEU A 266 -2.82 -56.00 22.69
N ASN A 267 -2.30 -56.35 21.52
CA ASN A 267 -1.36 -55.65 20.65
C ASN A 267 -1.63 -54.15 20.52
N LEU A 268 -0.61 -53.33 20.83
CA LEU A 268 -0.42 -52.00 20.24
C LEU A 268 0.49 -52.15 19.02
N ASP A 269 -0.10 -52.54 17.89
CA ASP A 269 0.53 -52.39 16.57
C ASP A 269 -0.58 -52.34 15.51
N SER A 270 -1.15 -51.14 15.34
CA SER A 270 -1.81 -50.65 14.11
C SER A 270 -2.61 -49.38 14.43
N LEU A 271 -1.96 -48.23 14.38
CA LEU A 271 -2.66 -46.97 14.12
C LEU A 271 -1.80 -46.15 13.17
N ASP A 272 -1.93 -46.55 11.90
CA ASP A 272 -1.60 -45.78 10.73
C ASP A 272 -2.64 -44.65 10.61
N PHE A 273 -2.22 -43.40 10.69
CA PHE A 273 -3.06 -42.24 10.36
C PHE A 273 -2.48 -41.55 9.14
N SER A 274 -2.99 -41.97 7.98
CA SER A 274 -2.87 -41.27 6.72
C SER A 274 -3.65 -39.95 6.76
N PHE A 275 -3.00 -38.89 6.27
CA PHE A 275 -3.62 -37.62 5.86
C PHE A 275 -4.35 -37.83 4.53
N ASP A 276 -5.61 -37.40 4.45
CA ASP A 276 -6.28 -37.15 3.17
C ASP A 276 -6.72 -35.68 3.09
N GLU A 277 -6.19 -35.06 2.01
CA GLU A 277 -6.57 -33.87 1.20
C GLU A 277 -7.28 -32.66 1.82
#